data_AF-A0A971GS57-F1
#
_entry.id   AF-A0A971GS57-F1
#
_cell.length_a   1.000
_cell.length_b   1.000
_cell.length_c   1.000
_cell.angle_alpha   90.00
_cell.angle_beta   90.00
_cell.angle_gamma   90.00
#
_symmetry.space_group_name_H-M   'P 1'
#
loop_
_entity.id
_entity.type
_entity.pdbx_description
1 polymer ?
#
loop_
_entity_poly.entity_id
_entity_poly.type
_entity_poly.pdbx_seq_one_letter_code
_entity_poly.pdbx_strand_id
1 'polypeptide(L)' 'MRIWLPHLARSLDELDRAGIRLIWHCDGNLMGMLPMLLEAGVSGFQGFQYEDGMDYPGICALRDRQGGAMIIIAGAW' A
#
# COMPACT_ATOMS: atom_id res chain seq x y z
N MET A 1 -1.80 12.88 -10.20
CA MET A 1 -1.22 11.53 -10.46
C MET A 1 -0.51 11.32 -11.78
N ARG A 2 -0.85 11.98 -12.90
CA ARG A 2 -0.37 11.63 -14.26
C ARG A 2 1.16 11.55 -14.44
N ILE A 3 1.92 12.28 -13.66
CA ILE A 3 3.39 12.27 -13.72
C ILE A 3 3.96 11.23 -12.75
N TRP A 4 3.56 11.28 -11.49
CA TRP A 4 4.19 10.48 -10.44
C TRP A 4 3.81 8.99 -10.49
N LEU A 5 2.52 8.67 -10.68
CA LEU A 5 2.03 7.29 -10.57
C LEU A 5 2.68 6.32 -11.58
N PRO A 6 2.86 6.68 -12.87
CA PRO A 6 3.55 5.80 -13.82
C PRO A 6 5.00 5.51 -13.42
N HIS A 7 5.69 6.48 -12.81
CA HIS A 7 7.06 6.29 -12.35
C HIS A 7 7.12 5.40 -11.10
N LEU A 8 6.18 5.57 -10.17
CA LEU A 8 6.04 4.67 -9.03
C LEU A 8 5.80 3.24 -9.49
N ALA A 9 4.79 3.01 -10.34
CA ALA A 9 4.44 1.67 -10.82
C ALA A 9 5.64 0.99 -11.50
N ARG A 10 6.36 1.72 -12.37
CA ARG A 10 7.59 1.20 -12.97
C ARG A 10 8.64 0.82 -11.94
N SER A 11 8.87 1.65 -10.92
CA SER A 11 9.83 1.33 -9.85
C SER A 11 9.42 0.09 -9.05
N LEU A 12 8.13 -0.07 -8.76
CA LEU A 12 7.62 -1.23 -8.04
C LEU A 12 7.66 -2.50 -8.89
N ASP A 13 7.42 -2.42 -10.20
CA ASP A 13 7.56 -3.55 -11.12
C ASP A 13 8.99 -4.12 -11.13
N GLU A 14 10.02 -3.28 -11.04
CA GLU A 14 11.41 -3.76 -10.94
C GLU A 14 11.69 -4.46 -9.60
N LEU A 15 11.12 -3.97 -8.50
CA LEU A 15 11.22 -4.64 -7.20
C LEU A 15 10.52 -6.00 -7.21
N ASP A 16 9.32 -6.07 -7.78
CA ASP A 16 8.53 -7.29 -7.92
C ASP A 16 9.27 -8.34 -8.75
N ARG A 17 9.88 -7.94 -9.88
CA ARG A 17 10.74 -8.82 -10.71
C ARG A 17 11.95 -9.35 -9.95
N ALA A 18 12.46 -8.60 -8.98
CA ALA A 18 13.54 -9.03 -8.09
C ALA A 18 13.05 -9.85 -6.88
N GLY A 19 11.74 -10.11 -6.75
CA GLY A 19 11.14 -10.82 -5.63
C GLY A 19 11.06 -9.99 -4.34
N ILE A 20 11.14 -8.67 -4.45
CA ILE A 20 11.10 -7.72 -3.33
C ILE A 20 9.69 -7.14 -3.21
N ARG A 21 9.05 -7.31 -2.05
CA ARG A 21 7.73 -6.74 -1.75
C ARG A 21 7.86 -5.41 -1.02
N LEU A 22 7.16 -4.39 -1.51
CA LEU A 22 7.21 -3.04 -0.94
C LEU A 22 6.03 -2.79 0.03
N ILE A 23 6.33 -2.20 1.18
CA ILE A 23 5.37 -1.73 2.18
C ILE A 23 5.35 -0.20 2.13
N TRP A 24 4.16 0.39 2.04
CA TRP A 24 3.98 1.84 2.00
C TRP A 24 3.71 2.39 3.41
N HIS A 25 4.47 3.40 3.83
CA HIS A 25 4.21 4.09 5.09
C HIS A 25 2.99 5.02 4.96
N CYS A 26 2.02 4.91 5.86
CA CYS A 26 0.83 5.75 5.87
C CYS A 26 0.91 6.80 6.98
N ASP A 27 0.74 8.06 6.57
CA ASP A 27 0.40 9.21 7.41
C ASP A 27 -0.94 9.78 6.95
N GLY A 28 -1.80 10.18 7.89
CA GLY A 28 -3.13 10.70 7.65
C GLY A 28 -4.13 9.68 7.10
N ASN A 29 -5.14 10.18 6.38
CA ASN A 29 -6.13 9.36 5.70
C ASN A 29 -5.72 9.04 4.25
N LEU A 30 -5.31 7.80 4.03
CA LEU A 30 -4.86 7.28 2.74
C LEU A 30 -5.95 6.54 1.95
N MET A 31 -7.19 6.45 2.45
CA MET A 31 -8.27 5.64 1.85
C MET A 31 -8.50 5.96 0.36
N GLY A 32 -8.43 7.24 -0.03
CA GLY A 32 -8.58 7.67 -1.43
C GLY A 32 -7.42 7.28 -2.35
N MET A 33 -6.24 6.97 -1.81
CA MET A 33 -5.06 6.55 -2.56
C MET A 33 -4.87 5.03 -2.58
N LEU A 34 -5.56 4.27 -1.74
CA LEU A 34 -5.42 2.81 -1.69
C LEU A 34 -5.55 2.14 -3.06
N PRO A 35 -6.57 2.44 -3.90
CA PRO A 35 -6.74 1.72 -5.17
C PRO A 35 -5.53 1.88 -6.10
N MET A 36 -5.01 3.11 -6.21
CA MET A 36 -3.89 3.41 -7.09
C MET A 36 -2.55 2.87 -6.57
N LEU A 37 -2.36 2.82 -5.24
CA LEU A 37 -1.15 2.23 -4.65
C LEU A 37 -1.13 0.71 -4.82
N LEU A 38 -2.28 0.05 -4.68
CA LEU A 38 -2.43 -1.37 -4.96
C LEU A 38 -2.19 -1.70 -6.44
N GLU A 39 -2.79 -0.90 -7.33
CA GLU A 39 -2.56 -1.04 -8.78
C GLU A 39 -1.08 -0.84 -9.15
N ALA A 40 -0.40 0.10 -8.50
CA ALA A 40 1.02 0.33 -8.69
C ALA A 40 1.91 -0.84 -8.20
N GLY A 41 1.40 -1.73 -7.34
CA GLY A 41 2.12 -2.91 -6.87
C GLY A 41 2.60 -2.86 -5.42
N VAL A 42 2.03 -1.97 -4.58
CA VAL A 42 2.27 -2.01 -3.13
C VAL A 42 1.74 -3.33 -2.55
N SER A 43 2.55 -4.00 -1.72
CA SER A 43 2.23 -5.29 -1.11
C SER A 43 1.75 -5.19 0.34
N GLY A 44 1.73 -3.97 0.90
CA GLY A 44 1.40 -3.78 2.31
C GLY A 44 1.51 -2.34 2.78
N PHE A 45 1.13 -2.11 4.03
CA PHE A 45 1.08 -0.78 4.64
C PHE A 45 1.69 -0.77 6.05
N GLN A 46 2.31 0.35 6.42
CA GLN A 46 2.95 0.55 7.73
C GLN A 46 2.54 1.87 8.36
N GLY A 47 2.13 1.82 9.64
CA GLY A 47 1.57 2.96 10.35
C GLY A 47 0.13 3.24 9.94
N PHE A 48 -0.74 3.55 10.90
CA PHE A 48 -2.14 3.91 10.65
C PHE A 48 -2.55 4.95 11.66
N GLN A 49 -3.13 6.05 11.18
CA GLN A 49 -3.76 7.06 12.02
C GLN A 49 -5.27 6.81 12.03
N TYR A 50 -5.74 6.14 13.07
CA TYR A 50 -7.16 5.77 13.20
C TYR A 50 -8.05 7.01 13.36
N GLU A 51 -7.51 8.03 14.03
CA GLU A 51 -8.15 9.33 14.25
C GLU A 51 -8.52 10.05 12.95
N ASP A 52 -7.83 9.75 11.85
CA ASP A 52 -8.06 10.38 10.55
C ASP A 52 -9.08 9.60 9.68
N GLY A 53 -9.69 8.54 10.21
CA GLY A 53 -10.74 7.79 9.51
C GLY A 53 -10.22 6.68 8.57
N MET A 54 -9.06 6.11 8.88
CA MET A 54 -8.52 4.93 8.20
C MET A 54 -9.31 3.66 8.57
N ASP A 55 -9.79 2.92 7.56
CA ASP A 55 -10.46 1.62 7.76
C ASP A 55 -9.45 0.48 7.82
N TYR A 56 -8.81 0.32 8.98
CA TYR A 56 -7.80 -0.73 9.19
C TYR A 56 -8.32 -2.16 8.94
N PRO A 57 -9.50 -2.57 9.46
CA PRO A 57 -10.04 -3.90 9.15
C PRO A 57 -10.28 -4.10 7.65
N GLY A 58 -10.80 -3.09 6.95
CA GLY A 58 -10.97 -3.11 5.50
C GLY A 58 -9.63 -3.29 4.77
N ILE A 59 -8.60 -2.55 5.18
CA ILE A 59 -7.25 -2.66 4.61
C ILE A 59 -6.65 -4.06 4.83
N CYS A 60 -6.83 -4.64 6.02
CA CYS A 60 -6.36 -6.01 6.31
C CYS A 60 -7.03 -7.07 5.45
N ALA A 61 -8.26 -6.82 4.97
CA ALA A 61 -9.01 -7.75 4.12
C ALA A 61 -8.57 -7.70 2.64
N LEU A 62 -7.79 -6.69 2.24
CA LEU A 62 -7.35 -6.52 0.85
C LEU A 62 -6.34 -7.59 0.41
N ARG A 63 -6.11 -7.62 -0.89
CA ARG A 63 -5.10 -8.45 -1.55
C ARG A 63 -4.19 -7.59 -2.41
N ASP A 64 -2.92 -7.97 -2.49
CA ASP A 64 -1.97 -7.28 -3.35
C ASP A 64 -2.26 -7.63 -4.82
N ARG A 65 -1.53 -6.98 -5.71
CA ARG A 65 -1.66 -7.19 -7.16
C ARG A 65 -1.39 -8.65 -7.57
N GLN A 66 -0.64 -9.41 -6.77
CA GLN A 66 -0.36 -10.83 -6.98
C GLN A 66 -1.38 -11.76 -6.29
N GLY A 67 -2.42 -11.21 -5.64
CA GLY A 67 -3.43 -11.97 -4.91
C GLY A 67 -3.00 -12.43 -3.51
N GLY A 68 -1.83 -11.98 -3.03
CA GLY A 68 -1.31 -12.24 -1.69
C GLY A 68 -2.01 -11.40 -0.62
N ALA A 69 -1.94 -11.86 0.63
CA ALA A 69 -2.41 -11.08 1.78
C ALA A 69 -1.52 -9.85 2.02
N MET A 70 -2.14 -8.73 2.41
CA MET A 70 -1.42 -7.50 2.78
C MET A 70 -0.40 -7.75 3.90
N ILE A 71 0.80 -7.21 3.72
CA ILE A 71 1.77 -7.10 4.82
C ILE A 71 1.42 -5.86 5.63
N ILE A 72 1.02 -6.04 6.88
CA ILE A 72 0.58 -4.94 7.73
C ILE A 72 1.56 -4.80 8.91
N ILE A 73 2.18 -3.63 9.02
CA ILE A 73 3.02 -3.26 10.15
C ILE A 73 2.35 -2.10 10.88
N ALA A 74 1.43 -2.42 11.78
CA ALA A 74 0.81 -1.41 12.63
C ALA A 74 1.73 -1.12 13.82
N GLY A 75 2.10 0.15 14.00
CA GLY A 75 2.66 0.64 15.26
C GLY A 75 1.52 0.74 16.26
N ALA A 76 1.26 -0.34 16.99
CA ALA A 76 0.37 -0.28 18.13
C ALA A 76 1.09 0.48 19.25
N TRP A 77 0.48 1.59 19.69
CA TRP A 77 0.66 2.08 21.05
C TRP A 77 -0.61 1.74 21.83
#